data_AF-A0A3N4VRS9-F1
#
_entry.id   AF-A0A3N4VRS9-F1
#
_cell.length_a   1.000
_cell.length_b   1.000
_cell.length_c   1.000
_cell.angle_alpha   90.00
_cell.angle_beta   90.00
_cell.angle_gamma   90.00
#
_symmetry.space_group_name_H-M   'P 1'
#
loop_
_entity.id
_entity.type
_entity.pdbx_description
1 polymer ?
#
loop_
_entity_poly.entity_id
_entity_poly.type
_entity_poly.pdbx_seq_one_letter_code
_entity_poly.pdbx_strand_id
1 'polypeptide(L)'
;MPVAVPPSPPAPTPAGAQRQRLRVLLVDADPARRNAERRWLESGGHEVHVAADVAQALALGTAVIPSVLVADVAACYSAPLVERLLEELAVFEIGVVLLLEGETPVPEAWADYVQVRRPFTREQLLECVARTARPIRASGSALRRERQRREEAETLLGIALDLTSRVELHELLQRATDAARELTGAAYAAFFYNCQDEQRGHYRLYTLSGAPREAFDCFGMPRNTPLFAPTFAGERIVRSDDVLREPLYGRLPPHHGMPAGHLPVRSYLAVPVVSRSREVFGGLFFGHPEPAMFTQRAERLAVAVAAQAAVAIGNSRRLAALRGTPAGNREGSG
;
A
#
# COMPACT_ATOMS: atom_id res chain seq x y z
N MET A 1 -57.30 -50.17 -15.49
CA MET A 1 -57.67 -49.27 -14.39
C MET A 1 -56.39 -48.65 -13.86
N PRO A 2 -56.07 -47.39 -14.18
CA PRO A 2 -54.83 -46.76 -13.73
C PRO A 2 -54.92 -46.45 -12.23
N VAL A 3 -53.84 -46.76 -11.52
CA VAL A 3 -53.66 -46.55 -10.07
C VAL A 3 -53.47 -45.06 -9.82
N ALA A 4 -54.33 -44.46 -8.99
CA ALA A 4 -54.27 -43.06 -8.61
C ALA A 4 -53.03 -42.80 -7.72
N VAL A 5 -52.18 -41.87 -8.13
CA VAL A 5 -51.06 -41.35 -7.35
C VAL A 5 -51.62 -40.36 -6.31
N PRO A 6 -51.33 -40.51 -5.00
CA PRO A 6 -51.80 -39.57 -3.99
C PRO A 6 -51.16 -38.19 -4.16
N PRO A 7 -51.86 -37.09 -3.81
CA PRO A 7 -51.34 -35.73 -3.98
C PRO A 7 -50.11 -35.50 -3.10
N SER A 8 -49.10 -34.86 -3.68
CA SER A 8 -47.88 -34.42 -2.99
C SER A 8 -48.22 -33.49 -1.81
N PRO A 9 -47.48 -33.57 -0.69
CA PRO A 9 -47.69 -32.67 0.44
C PRO A 9 -47.42 -31.20 0.04
N PRO A 10 -48.12 -30.22 0.64
CA PRO A 10 -47.90 -28.82 0.35
C PRO A 10 -46.46 -28.42 0.66
N ALA A 11 -45.86 -27.63 -0.22
CA ALA A 11 -44.50 -27.11 -0.05
C ALA A 11 -44.37 -26.39 1.31
N PRO A 12 -43.26 -26.57 2.04
CA PRO A 12 -43.06 -25.87 3.30
C PRO A 12 -43.10 -24.36 3.04
N THR A 13 -44.01 -23.68 3.73
CA THR A 13 -44.06 -22.22 3.79
C THR A 13 -42.70 -21.73 4.30
N PRO A 14 -42.05 -20.73 3.69
CA PRO A 14 -40.77 -20.25 4.19
C PRO A 14 -40.96 -19.69 5.60
N ALA A 15 -40.49 -20.46 6.58
CA ALA A 15 -40.43 -20.08 7.98
C ALA A 15 -39.72 -18.72 8.10
N GLY A 16 -40.25 -17.85 8.97
CA GLY A 16 -39.81 -16.48 9.15
C GLY A 16 -38.29 -16.35 9.19
N ALA A 17 -37.74 -15.55 8.27
CA ALA A 17 -36.35 -15.16 8.28
C ALA A 17 -36.06 -14.41 9.58
N GLN A 18 -35.50 -15.12 10.55
CA GLN A 18 -35.02 -14.55 11.80
C GLN A 18 -33.94 -13.53 11.42
N ARG A 19 -34.29 -12.24 11.45
CA ARG A 19 -33.39 -11.15 11.03
C ARG A 19 -32.16 -11.18 11.92
N GLN A 20 -31.02 -11.53 11.33
CA GLN A 20 -29.75 -11.61 12.05
C GLN A 20 -29.35 -10.20 12.51
N ARG A 21 -29.09 -10.04 13.80
CA ARG A 21 -28.53 -8.79 14.35
C ARG A 21 -27.06 -8.70 13.93
N LEU A 22 -26.72 -7.65 13.19
CA LEU A 22 -25.39 -7.42 12.61
C LEU A 22 -24.72 -6.27 13.34
N ARG A 23 -23.39 -6.32 13.43
CA ARG A 23 -22.56 -5.17 13.84
C ARG A 23 -22.20 -4.39 12.58
N VAL A 24 -22.72 -3.18 12.45
CA VAL A 24 -22.53 -2.33 11.28
C VAL A 24 -21.65 -1.16 11.67
N LEU A 25 -20.57 -0.93 10.93
CA LEU A 25 -19.79 0.30 11.00
C LEU A 25 -20.24 1.22 9.87
N LEU A 26 -20.84 2.36 10.20
CA LEU A 26 -21.30 3.38 9.26
C LEU A 26 -20.30 4.54 9.22
N VAL A 27 -19.78 4.86 8.05
CA VAL A 27 -18.84 5.96 7.82
C VAL A 27 -19.49 6.97 6.87
N ASP A 28 -19.82 8.15 7.38
CA ASP A 28 -20.31 9.29 6.59
C ASP A 28 -19.84 10.58 7.29
N ALA A 29 -19.36 11.57 6.56
CA ALA A 29 -18.86 12.82 7.13
C ALA A 29 -20.03 13.76 7.51
N ASP A 30 -21.15 13.67 6.80
CA ASP A 30 -22.33 14.49 7.04
C ASP A 30 -23.09 13.99 8.28
N PRO A 31 -23.18 14.81 9.34
CA PRO A 31 -23.83 14.41 10.59
C PRO A 31 -25.33 14.17 10.44
N ALA A 32 -26.02 14.89 9.54
CA ALA A 32 -27.45 14.73 9.34
C ALA A 32 -27.75 13.40 8.64
N ARG A 33 -27.00 13.08 7.58
CA ARG A 33 -27.14 11.80 6.86
C ARG A 33 -26.75 10.62 7.72
N ARG A 34 -25.58 10.68 8.37
CA ARG A 34 -25.10 9.65 9.30
C ARG A 34 -26.13 9.34 10.39
N ASN A 35 -26.77 10.36 10.97
CA ASN A 35 -27.80 10.18 11.99
C ASN A 35 -29.12 9.61 11.44
N ALA A 36 -29.49 9.93 10.20
CA ALA A 36 -30.67 9.35 9.55
C ALA A 36 -30.45 7.86 9.25
N GLU A 37 -29.34 7.52 8.62
CA GLU A 37 -28.98 6.16 8.23
C GLU A 37 -28.72 5.26 9.43
N ARG A 38 -28.06 5.78 10.46
CA ARG A 38 -27.94 5.09 11.76
C ARG A 38 -29.30 4.67 12.29
N ARG A 39 -30.26 5.60 12.36
CA ARG A 39 -31.62 5.30 12.84
C ARG A 39 -32.32 4.26 11.98
N TRP A 40 -32.12 4.30 10.66
CA TRP A 40 -32.68 3.31 9.75
C TRP A 40 -32.11 1.91 10.02
N LEU A 41 -30.79 1.79 10.14
CA LEU A 41 -30.10 0.52 10.41
C LEU A 41 -30.42 -0.04 11.81
N GLU A 42 -30.47 0.81 12.84
CA GLU A 42 -30.87 0.43 14.20
C GLU A 42 -32.33 -0.04 14.23
N SER A 43 -33.23 0.63 13.49
CA SER A 43 -34.63 0.18 13.35
C SER A 43 -34.76 -1.16 12.60
N GLY A 44 -33.73 -1.54 11.85
CA GLY A 44 -33.60 -2.86 11.22
C GLY A 44 -33.22 -3.97 12.20
N GLY A 45 -32.87 -3.62 13.44
CA GLY A 45 -32.41 -4.54 14.48
C GLY A 45 -30.90 -4.74 14.52
N HIS A 46 -30.11 -3.90 13.83
CA HIS A 46 -28.66 -3.98 13.81
C HIS A 46 -28.02 -3.13 14.92
N GLU A 47 -26.83 -3.50 15.35
CA GLU A 47 -25.99 -2.69 16.23
C GLU A 47 -25.10 -1.79 15.36
N VAL A 48 -25.24 -0.47 15.50
CA VAL A 48 -24.60 0.49 14.60
C VAL A 48 -23.57 1.32 15.34
N HIS A 49 -22.33 1.26 14.85
CA HIS A 49 -21.22 2.11 15.25
C HIS A 49 -20.98 3.13 14.15
N VAL A 50 -20.72 4.38 14.50
CA VAL A 50 -20.62 5.47 13.53
C VAL A 50 -19.25 6.12 13.59
N ALA A 51 -18.70 6.44 12.42
CA ALA A 51 -17.47 7.19 12.26
C ALA A 51 -17.71 8.39 11.33
N ALA A 52 -17.12 9.54 11.67
CA ALA A 52 -17.19 10.74 10.82
C ALA A 52 -16.07 10.78 9.76
N ASP A 53 -15.01 10.00 9.96
CA ASP A 53 -13.82 9.99 9.11
C ASP A 53 -13.15 8.60 9.13
N VAL A 54 -12.16 8.41 8.26
CA VAL A 54 -11.43 7.15 8.10
C VAL A 54 -10.60 6.79 9.34
N ALA A 55 -10.05 7.77 10.06
CA ALA A 55 -9.24 7.49 11.24
C ALA A 55 -10.09 6.91 12.39
N GLN A 56 -11.27 7.50 12.62
CA GLN A 56 -12.27 6.98 13.54
C GLN A 56 -12.79 5.61 13.09
N ALA A 57 -13.01 5.42 11.78
CA ALA A 57 -13.46 4.14 11.24
C ALA A 57 -12.45 3.01 11.48
N LEU A 58 -11.15 3.27 11.31
CA LEU A 58 -10.10 2.28 11.59
C LEU A 58 -9.97 1.95 13.08
N ALA A 59 -10.04 2.98 13.95
CA ALA A 59 -10.01 2.80 15.39
C ALA A 59 -11.21 1.98 15.89
N LEU A 60 -12.41 2.26 15.39
CA LEU A 60 -13.62 1.51 15.73
C LEU A 60 -13.64 0.12 15.10
N GLY A 61 -13.18 -0.02 13.85
CA GLY A 61 -13.17 -1.30 13.13
C GLY A 61 -12.38 -2.38 13.87
N THR A 62 -11.23 -2.01 14.45
CA THR A 62 -10.40 -2.93 15.24
C THR A 62 -10.99 -3.24 16.62
N ALA A 63 -11.69 -2.29 17.25
CA ALA A 63 -12.30 -2.48 18.57
C ALA A 63 -13.62 -3.26 18.51
N VAL A 64 -14.45 -2.98 17.50
CA VAL A 64 -15.84 -3.47 17.38
C VAL A 64 -15.91 -4.74 16.54
N ILE A 65 -14.98 -4.92 15.59
CA ILE A 65 -14.95 -6.02 14.61
C ILE A 65 -16.31 -6.15 13.91
N PRO A 66 -16.66 -5.18 13.04
CA PRO A 66 -17.97 -5.13 12.40
C PRO A 66 -18.16 -6.33 11.46
N SER A 67 -19.41 -6.76 11.26
CA SER A 67 -19.77 -7.73 10.22
C SER A 67 -20.04 -7.08 8.87
N VAL A 68 -20.44 -5.80 8.86
CA VAL A 68 -20.69 -5.01 7.66
C VAL A 68 -20.13 -3.60 7.83
N LEU A 69 -19.40 -3.11 6.83
CA LEU A 69 -19.00 -1.72 6.66
C LEU A 69 -19.94 -1.06 5.65
N VAL A 70 -20.53 0.06 6.04
CA VAL A 70 -21.28 0.96 5.15
C VAL A 70 -20.48 2.25 5.06
N ALA A 71 -19.94 2.57 3.89
CA ALA A 71 -19.04 3.71 3.71
C ALA A 71 -19.56 4.65 2.62
N ASP A 72 -19.78 5.91 2.99
CA ASP A 72 -19.94 6.99 2.03
C ASP A 72 -18.59 7.30 1.38
N VAL A 73 -18.53 7.12 0.07
CA VAL A 73 -17.33 7.36 -0.72
C VAL A 73 -16.99 8.85 -0.76
N ALA A 74 -17.99 9.73 -0.76
CA ALA A 74 -17.77 11.17 -0.69
C ALA A 74 -17.17 11.58 0.66
N ALA A 75 -17.63 10.95 1.75
CA ALA A 75 -17.08 11.16 3.09
C ALA A 75 -15.62 10.72 3.23
N CYS A 76 -15.19 9.75 2.41
CA CYS A 76 -13.82 9.25 2.41
C CYS A 76 -12.87 10.07 1.51
N TYR A 77 -13.35 11.16 0.88
CA TYR A 77 -12.70 12.27 0.14
C TYR A 77 -11.48 12.02 -0.78
N SER A 78 -10.94 10.81 -0.86
CA SER A 78 -9.98 10.38 -1.88
C SER A 78 -10.05 8.86 -2.03
N ALA A 79 -9.97 8.35 -3.27
CA ALA A 79 -9.92 6.91 -3.52
C ALA A 79 -8.83 6.18 -2.68
N PRO A 80 -7.63 6.76 -2.45
CA PRO A 80 -6.62 6.17 -1.56
C PRO A 80 -7.09 5.93 -0.12
N LEU A 81 -7.94 6.81 0.43
CA LEU A 81 -8.45 6.67 1.79
C LEU A 81 -9.49 5.56 1.91
N VAL A 82 -10.37 5.42 0.90
CA VAL A 82 -11.30 4.29 0.80
C VAL A 82 -10.53 2.98 0.66
N GLU A 83 -9.54 2.92 -0.24
CA GLU A 83 -8.71 1.74 -0.43
C GLU A 83 -7.98 1.35 0.85
N ARG A 84 -7.40 2.31 1.57
CA ARG A 84 -6.77 2.05 2.87
C ARG A 84 -7.76 1.48 3.89
N LEU A 85 -8.96 2.05 3.99
CA LEU A 85 -10.01 1.54 4.89
C LEU A 85 -10.40 0.10 4.53
N LEU A 86 -10.56 -0.18 3.24
CA LEU A 86 -10.91 -1.50 2.73
C LEU A 86 -9.77 -2.51 2.93
N GLU A 87 -8.52 -2.14 2.68
CA GLU A 87 -7.35 -3.01 2.87
C GLU A 87 -7.16 -3.43 4.33
N GLU A 88 -7.21 -2.48 5.26
CA GLU A 88 -7.01 -2.72 6.69
C GLU A 88 -8.17 -3.54 7.28
N LEU A 89 -9.41 -3.25 6.87
CA LEU A 89 -10.58 -3.96 7.37
C LEU A 89 -10.89 -5.27 6.62
N ALA A 90 -10.30 -5.49 5.44
CA ALA A 90 -10.45 -6.73 4.68
C ALA A 90 -9.96 -7.97 5.45
N VAL A 91 -9.13 -7.80 6.47
CA VAL A 91 -8.66 -8.89 7.33
C VAL A 91 -9.81 -9.58 8.08
N PHE A 92 -10.91 -8.86 8.34
CA PHE A 92 -12.01 -9.32 9.18
C PHE A 92 -13.16 -10.02 8.43
N GLU A 93 -13.00 -10.35 7.15
CA GLU A 93 -14.04 -10.98 6.30
C GLU A 93 -15.40 -10.26 6.37
N ILE A 94 -15.38 -8.94 6.29
CA ILE A 94 -16.56 -8.10 6.45
C ILE A 94 -17.29 -7.90 5.13
N GLY A 95 -18.62 -7.77 5.20
CA GLY A 95 -19.41 -7.26 4.10
C GLY A 95 -19.14 -5.77 3.88
N VAL A 96 -19.06 -5.31 2.64
CA VAL A 96 -18.85 -3.89 2.32
C VAL A 96 -20.00 -3.37 1.45
N VAL A 97 -20.58 -2.24 1.86
CA VAL A 97 -21.57 -1.47 1.11
C VAL A 97 -21.01 -0.06 0.89
N LEU A 98 -20.89 0.35 -0.37
CA LEU A 98 -20.44 1.67 -0.78
C LEU A 98 -21.63 2.56 -1.09
N LEU A 99 -21.71 3.73 -0.45
CA LEU A 99 -22.70 4.75 -0.75
C LEU A 99 -22.09 5.76 -1.73
N LEU A 100 -22.78 5.99 -2.85
CA LEU A 100 -22.31 6.81 -3.95
C LEU A 100 -23.25 7.99 -4.20
N GLU A 101 -22.70 9.14 -4.54
CA GLU A 101 -23.45 10.32 -4.96
C GLU A 101 -23.62 10.37 -6.49
N GLY A 102 -24.83 10.65 -6.98
CA GLY A 102 -25.12 10.86 -8.40
C GLY A 102 -24.52 9.80 -9.33
N GLU A 103 -23.88 10.25 -10.42
CA GLU A 103 -23.20 9.42 -11.41
C GLU A 103 -21.71 9.20 -11.11
N THR A 104 -21.28 9.27 -9.84
CA THR A 104 -19.87 9.05 -9.48
C THR A 104 -19.37 7.75 -10.13
N PRO A 105 -18.32 7.80 -10.98
CA PRO A 105 -17.77 6.63 -11.63
C PRO A 105 -17.13 5.74 -10.57
N VAL A 106 -17.40 4.44 -10.67
CA VAL A 106 -16.88 3.47 -9.72
C VAL A 106 -15.61 2.89 -10.31
N PRO A 107 -14.45 3.01 -9.63
CA PRO A 107 -13.23 2.34 -10.03
C PRO A 107 -13.48 0.84 -10.21
N GLU A 108 -12.83 0.22 -11.19
CA GLU A 108 -12.92 -1.23 -11.43
C GLU A 108 -12.53 -2.05 -10.18
N ALA A 109 -11.65 -1.50 -9.35
CA ALA A 109 -11.27 -2.05 -8.05
C ALA A 109 -12.46 -2.28 -7.10
N TRP A 110 -13.54 -1.52 -7.25
CA TRP A 110 -14.70 -1.54 -6.34
C TRP A 110 -15.96 -2.18 -6.95
N ALA A 111 -15.88 -2.65 -8.20
CA ALA A 111 -17.03 -3.18 -8.95
C ALA A 111 -17.74 -4.36 -8.25
N ASP A 112 -16.98 -5.17 -7.50
CA ASP A 112 -17.50 -6.35 -6.80
C ASP A 112 -18.18 -6.02 -5.47
N TYR A 113 -18.01 -4.80 -4.93
CA TYR A 113 -18.68 -4.39 -3.71
C TYR A 113 -20.13 -4.00 -3.98
N VAL A 114 -21.00 -4.22 -2.99
CA VAL A 114 -22.39 -3.77 -3.08
C VAL A 114 -22.39 -2.25 -3.07
N GLN A 115 -22.99 -1.66 -4.09
CA GLN A 115 -23.05 -0.21 -4.27
C GLN A 115 -24.50 0.27 -4.18
N VAL A 116 -24.73 1.36 -3.48
CA VAL A 116 -26.04 2.02 -3.40
C VAL A 116 -25.85 3.48 -3.78
N ARG A 117 -26.56 3.92 -4.82
CA ARG A 117 -26.54 5.31 -5.27
C ARG A 117 -27.61 6.12 -4.57
N ARG A 118 -27.26 7.32 -4.14
CA ARG A 118 -28.20 8.32 -3.62
C ARG A 118 -28.99 8.96 -4.78
N PRO A 119 -30.26 9.32 -4.58
CA PRO A 119 -31.07 9.07 -3.38
C PRO A 119 -31.53 7.60 -3.28
N PHE A 120 -31.55 7.06 -2.07
CA PHE A 120 -32.04 5.71 -1.77
C PHE A 120 -33.02 5.72 -0.59
N THR A 121 -33.86 4.71 -0.51
CA THR A 121 -34.83 4.52 0.58
C THR A 121 -34.23 3.71 1.73
N ARG A 122 -34.90 3.76 2.90
CA ARG A 122 -34.58 2.92 4.06
C ARG A 122 -34.59 1.44 3.70
N GLU A 123 -35.58 1.00 2.95
CA GLU A 123 -35.76 -0.40 2.56
C GLU A 123 -34.60 -0.87 1.68
N GLN A 124 -34.16 -0.03 0.73
CA GLN A 124 -33.02 -0.32 -0.14
C GLN A 124 -31.72 -0.47 0.65
N LEU A 125 -31.46 0.41 1.62
CA LEU A 125 -30.27 0.32 2.47
C LEU A 125 -30.29 -0.95 3.32
N LEU A 126 -31.42 -1.25 3.97
CA LEU A 126 -31.59 -2.45 4.80
C LEU A 126 -31.45 -3.74 3.97
N GLU A 127 -32.00 -3.78 2.77
CA GLU A 127 -31.87 -4.92 1.87
C GLU A 127 -30.41 -5.12 1.44
N CYS A 128 -29.70 -4.04 1.12
CA CYS A 128 -28.27 -4.13 0.76
C CYS A 128 -27.44 -4.67 1.93
N VAL A 129 -27.61 -4.13 3.13
CA VAL A 129 -26.90 -4.62 4.34
C VAL A 129 -27.23 -6.09 4.62
N ALA A 130 -28.50 -6.49 4.51
CA ALA A 130 -28.91 -7.87 4.72
C ALA A 130 -28.36 -8.83 3.65
N ARG A 131 -28.26 -8.39 2.39
CA ARG A 131 -27.69 -9.18 1.28
C ARG A 131 -26.19 -9.40 1.45
N THR A 132 -25.47 -8.38 1.93
CA THR A 132 -24.02 -8.46 2.17
C THR A 132 -23.67 -9.27 3.43
N ALA A 133 -24.65 -9.53 4.30
CA ALA A 133 -24.47 -10.26 5.57
C ALA A 133 -24.41 -11.80 5.43
N ARG A 134 -24.84 -12.34 4.28
CA ARG A 134 -24.42 -13.71 3.93
C ARG A 134 -22.95 -13.62 3.57
N PRO A 135 -22.06 -14.46 4.14
CA PRO A 135 -20.66 -14.42 3.77
C PRO A 135 -20.61 -14.60 2.26
N ILE A 136 -20.31 -13.52 1.55
CA ILE A 136 -19.77 -13.61 0.21
C ILE A 136 -18.50 -14.39 0.48
N ARG A 137 -18.54 -15.72 0.23
CA ARG A 137 -17.31 -16.49 0.07
C ARG A 137 -16.50 -15.63 -0.88
N ALA A 138 -15.38 -15.17 -0.35
CA ALA A 138 -14.43 -14.25 -0.93
C ALA A 138 -13.85 -14.76 -2.25
N SER A 139 -14.66 -15.18 -3.23
CA SER A 139 -14.18 -15.51 -4.57
C SER A 139 -13.59 -14.26 -5.23
N GLY A 140 -13.99 -13.05 -4.81
CA GLY A 140 -13.34 -11.80 -5.21
C GLY A 140 -12.08 -11.50 -4.40
N SER A 141 -12.14 -11.46 -3.07
CA SER A 141 -10.99 -11.03 -2.26
C SER A 141 -9.94 -12.12 -2.02
N ALA A 142 -10.28 -13.41 -2.04
CA ALA A 142 -9.31 -14.50 -2.06
C ALA A 142 -8.67 -14.65 -3.45
N LEU A 143 -9.42 -14.48 -4.54
CA LEU A 143 -8.86 -14.43 -5.89
C LEU A 143 -8.04 -13.15 -6.13
N ARG A 144 -8.39 -12.01 -5.53
CA ARG A 144 -7.56 -10.80 -5.51
C ARG A 144 -6.34 -10.98 -4.62
N ARG A 145 -6.45 -11.62 -3.44
CA ARG A 145 -5.28 -11.98 -2.62
C ARG A 145 -4.36 -12.95 -3.36
N GLU A 146 -4.93 -13.91 -4.09
CA GLU A 146 -4.17 -14.86 -4.90
C GLU A 146 -3.58 -14.20 -6.13
N ARG A 147 -4.33 -13.36 -6.85
CA ARG A 147 -3.82 -12.55 -7.97
C ARG A 147 -2.76 -11.58 -7.50
N GLN A 148 -2.93 -10.92 -6.37
CA GLN A 148 -1.97 -9.99 -5.84
C GLN A 148 -0.73 -10.72 -5.31
N ARG A 149 -0.88 -11.85 -4.61
CA ARG A 149 0.26 -12.72 -4.26
C ARG A 149 0.97 -13.24 -5.49
N ARG A 150 0.22 -13.53 -6.55
CA ARG A 150 0.72 -14.01 -7.83
C ARG A 150 1.40 -12.89 -8.62
N GLU A 151 0.87 -11.67 -8.63
CA GLU A 151 1.48 -10.49 -9.24
C GLU A 151 2.70 -10.04 -8.46
N GLU A 152 2.66 -10.07 -7.12
CA GLU A 152 3.82 -9.87 -6.25
C GLU A 152 4.87 -10.96 -6.50
N ALA A 153 4.46 -12.23 -6.58
CA ALA A 153 5.36 -13.33 -6.90
C ALA A 153 5.87 -13.25 -8.35
N GLU A 154 5.08 -12.81 -9.33
CA GLU A 154 5.43 -12.63 -10.74
C GLU A 154 6.33 -11.41 -10.93
N THR A 155 6.16 -10.36 -10.12
CA THR A 155 7.07 -9.21 -10.08
C THR A 155 8.40 -9.61 -9.44
N LEU A 156 8.36 -10.33 -8.31
CA LEU A 156 9.56 -10.87 -7.66
C LEU A 156 10.26 -11.91 -8.53
N LEU A 157 9.51 -12.73 -9.26
CA LEU A 157 10.02 -13.69 -10.24
C LEU A 157 10.56 -12.97 -11.47
N GLY A 158 9.91 -11.90 -11.94
CA GLY A 158 10.39 -11.06 -13.04
C GLY A 158 11.72 -10.39 -12.72
N ILE A 159 11.84 -9.83 -11.51
CA ILE A 159 13.11 -9.32 -10.97
C ILE A 159 14.13 -10.46 -10.83
N ALA A 160 13.72 -11.62 -10.31
CA ALA A 160 14.60 -12.77 -10.14
C ALA A 160 15.05 -13.42 -11.46
N LEU A 161 14.28 -13.29 -12.54
CA LEU A 161 14.60 -13.80 -13.87
C LEU A 161 15.49 -12.81 -14.64
N ASP A 162 15.35 -11.50 -14.42
CA ASP A 162 16.29 -10.48 -14.91
C ASP A 162 17.70 -10.62 -14.32
N LEU A 163 17.84 -11.24 -13.13
CA LEU A 163 19.12 -11.55 -12.47
C LEU A 163 20.00 -12.57 -13.21
N THR A 164 19.55 -13.11 -14.35
CA THR A 164 20.32 -14.09 -15.14
C THR A 164 20.98 -13.52 -16.40
N SER A 165 20.70 -12.26 -16.77
CA SER A 165 21.27 -11.66 -17.98
C SER A 165 22.47 -10.75 -17.68
N ARG A 166 23.36 -10.57 -18.67
CA ARG A 166 24.56 -9.71 -18.63
C ARG A 166 24.21 -8.21 -18.61
N VAL A 167 23.28 -7.79 -17.76
CA VAL A 167 22.83 -6.42 -17.66
C VAL A 167 23.77 -5.64 -16.74
N GLU A 168 24.19 -4.46 -17.19
CA GLU A 168 24.94 -3.49 -16.40
C GLU A 168 24.14 -3.14 -15.13
N LEU A 169 24.78 -3.18 -13.96
CA LEU A 169 24.16 -2.96 -12.64
C LEU A 169 23.27 -1.71 -12.58
N HIS A 170 23.60 -0.70 -13.38
CA HIS A 170 22.84 0.52 -13.54
C HIS A 170 21.43 0.31 -14.06
N GLU A 171 21.26 -0.41 -15.17
CA GLU A 171 19.95 -0.65 -15.78
C GLU A 171 19.04 -1.48 -14.88
N LEU A 172 19.62 -2.43 -14.15
CA LEU A 172 18.87 -3.25 -13.20
C LEU A 172 18.35 -2.40 -12.04
N LEU A 173 19.19 -1.57 -11.45
CA LEU A 173 18.77 -0.71 -10.35
C LEU A 173 17.80 0.38 -10.82
N GLN A 174 17.91 0.83 -12.07
CA GLN A 174 16.95 1.78 -12.65
C GLN A 174 15.58 1.13 -12.75
N ARG A 175 15.49 -0.06 -13.36
CA ARG A 175 14.24 -0.85 -13.42
C ARG A 175 13.65 -1.11 -12.04
N ALA A 176 14.48 -1.49 -11.06
CA ALA A 176 14.03 -1.68 -9.69
C ALA A 176 13.48 -0.40 -9.06
N THR A 177 14.09 0.76 -9.35
CA THR A 177 13.64 2.07 -8.85
C THR A 177 12.31 2.46 -9.48
N ASP A 178 12.14 2.22 -10.78
CA ASP A 178 10.90 2.48 -11.51
C ASP A 178 9.75 1.60 -10.99
N ALA A 179 9.99 0.29 -10.85
CA ALA A 179 9.02 -0.64 -10.30
C ALA A 179 8.66 -0.29 -8.85
N ALA A 180 9.64 0.08 -8.02
CA ALA A 180 9.39 0.50 -6.64
C ALA A 180 8.53 1.77 -6.58
N ARG A 181 8.75 2.75 -7.47
CA ARG A 181 7.91 3.95 -7.55
C ARG A 181 6.45 3.59 -7.82
N GLU A 182 6.21 2.74 -8.81
CA GLU A 182 4.87 2.33 -9.21
C GLU A 182 4.16 1.53 -8.13
N LEU A 183 4.83 0.52 -7.56
CA LEU A 183 4.27 -0.35 -6.51
C LEU A 183 3.95 0.39 -5.21
N THR A 184 4.71 1.45 -4.91
CA THR A 184 4.52 2.24 -3.68
C THR A 184 3.59 3.44 -3.86
N GLY A 185 3.18 3.76 -5.09
CA GLY A 185 2.43 4.98 -5.40
C GLY A 185 3.24 6.27 -5.19
N ALA A 186 4.57 6.19 -5.19
CA ALA A 186 5.42 7.36 -5.00
C ALA A 186 5.38 8.28 -6.23
N ALA A 187 5.42 9.60 -6.02
CA ALA A 187 5.62 10.54 -7.12
C ALA A 187 7.09 10.49 -7.59
N TYR A 188 8.01 10.31 -6.65
CA TYR A 188 9.45 10.27 -6.88
C TYR A 188 10.07 9.08 -6.17
N ALA A 189 11.02 8.41 -6.83
CA ALA A 189 11.83 7.37 -6.22
C ALA A 189 13.31 7.53 -6.60
N ALA A 190 14.21 7.28 -5.66
CA ALA A 190 15.65 7.37 -5.90
C ALA A 190 16.42 6.30 -5.14
N PHE A 191 17.49 5.78 -5.74
CA PHE A 191 18.47 4.95 -5.05
C PHE A 191 19.80 5.70 -4.89
N PHE A 192 20.33 5.68 -3.68
CA PHE A 192 21.65 6.24 -3.37
C PHE A 192 22.59 5.15 -2.88
N TYR A 193 23.79 5.08 -3.46
CA TYR A 193 24.87 4.25 -2.95
C TYR A 193 25.54 4.89 -1.74
N ASN A 194 25.95 4.04 -0.79
CA ASN A 194 26.93 4.39 0.23
C ASN A 194 28.34 4.17 -0.35
N CYS A 195 29.09 5.25 -0.59
CA CYS A 195 30.49 5.16 -0.99
C CYS A 195 31.37 5.17 0.26
N GLN A 196 32.08 4.05 0.50
CA GLN A 196 33.13 4.00 1.51
C GLN A 196 34.37 4.70 0.94
N ASP A 197 34.43 6.02 1.04
CA ASP A 197 35.70 6.74 0.95
C ASP A 197 35.92 7.41 2.31
N GLU A 198 37.12 7.23 2.89
CA GLU A 198 37.43 7.49 4.30
C GLU A 198 37.33 8.99 4.69
N GLN A 199 37.13 9.86 3.71
CA GLN A 199 37.00 11.29 3.87
C GLN A 199 35.55 11.74 3.63
N ARG A 200 34.65 11.47 4.60
CA ARG A 200 33.25 11.97 4.73
C ARG A 200 32.17 11.23 3.92
N GLY A 201 31.54 10.21 4.51
CA GLY A 201 30.19 9.69 4.20
C GLY A 201 29.48 10.25 2.95
N HIS A 202 29.97 9.87 1.77
CA HIS A 202 29.51 10.39 0.48
C HIS A 202 28.43 9.48 -0.10
N TYR A 203 27.26 10.04 -0.41
CA TYR A 203 26.14 9.30 -1.02
C TYR A 203 26.00 9.68 -2.49
N ARG A 204 26.08 8.69 -3.38
CA ARG A 204 25.96 8.94 -4.83
C ARG A 204 24.56 8.57 -5.31
N LEU A 205 23.83 9.55 -5.85
CA LEU A 205 22.60 9.30 -6.60
C LEU A 205 22.92 8.38 -7.77
N TYR A 206 22.30 7.22 -7.79
CA TYR A 206 22.56 6.21 -8.80
C TYR A 206 21.43 6.14 -9.82
N THR A 207 20.18 6.10 -9.34
CA THR A 207 18.98 6.00 -10.18
C THR A 207 17.89 6.91 -9.63
N LEU A 208 17.03 7.38 -10.53
CA LEU A 208 15.93 8.30 -10.23
C LEU A 208 14.72 7.94 -11.09
N SER A 209 13.53 8.05 -10.52
CA SER A 209 12.26 7.84 -11.20
C SER A 209 11.25 8.92 -10.81
N GLY A 210 10.42 9.34 -11.76
CA GLY A 210 9.36 10.33 -11.53
C GLY A 210 9.81 11.81 -11.58
N ALA A 211 11.08 12.08 -11.89
CA ALA A 211 11.60 13.43 -12.09
C ALA A 211 12.80 13.45 -13.05
N PRO A 212 13.05 14.56 -13.76
CA PRO A 212 14.25 14.74 -14.56
C PRO A 212 15.49 14.74 -13.65
N ARG A 213 16.61 14.19 -14.13
CA ARG A 213 17.85 14.06 -13.35
C ARG A 213 18.45 15.41 -12.97
N GLU A 214 18.24 16.40 -13.83
CA GLU A 214 18.60 17.81 -13.67
C GLU A 214 17.92 18.45 -12.45
N ALA A 215 16.72 17.97 -12.10
CA ALA A 215 16.02 18.38 -10.88
C ALA A 215 16.60 17.77 -9.61
N PHE A 216 17.66 16.96 -9.68
CA PHE A 216 18.43 16.51 -8.52
C PHE A 216 19.90 16.90 -8.61
N ASP A 217 20.45 17.00 -9.82
CA ASP A 217 21.84 17.43 -10.05
C ASP A 217 22.12 18.85 -9.49
N CYS A 218 21.11 19.73 -9.48
CA CYS A 218 21.21 21.09 -8.91
C CYS A 218 21.26 21.14 -7.37
N PHE A 219 20.81 20.10 -6.67
CA PHE A 219 20.66 20.12 -5.20
C PHE A 219 21.85 19.53 -4.44
N GLY A 220 22.84 19.01 -5.15
CA GLY A 220 23.98 18.32 -4.57
C GLY A 220 23.58 17.00 -3.90
N MET A 221 24.55 16.32 -3.29
CA MET A 221 24.32 15.04 -2.63
C MET A 221 23.49 15.23 -1.34
N PRO A 222 22.54 14.32 -1.02
CA PRO A 222 21.74 14.43 0.20
C PRO A 222 22.66 14.51 1.41
N ARG A 223 22.50 15.55 2.23
CA ARG A 223 23.23 15.63 3.50
C ARG A 223 22.71 14.53 4.43
N ASN A 224 23.61 14.00 5.25
CA ASN A 224 23.26 13.07 6.32
C ASN A 224 22.46 13.80 7.42
N THR A 225 21.23 14.19 7.12
CA THR A 225 20.32 14.77 8.13
C THR A 225 19.73 13.65 8.98
N PRO A 226 19.17 13.95 10.16
CA PRO A 226 18.52 12.96 11.02
C PRO A 226 17.39 12.15 10.34
N LEU A 227 16.84 12.64 9.22
CA LEU A 227 15.86 11.93 8.42
C LEU A 227 16.51 10.88 7.49
N PHE A 228 17.71 11.16 6.99
CA PHE A 228 18.47 10.28 6.09
C PHE A 228 19.39 9.30 6.84
N ALA A 229 19.92 9.71 7.99
CA ALA A 229 20.92 8.96 8.75
C ALA A 229 20.53 7.52 9.10
N PRO A 230 19.32 7.25 9.62
CA PRO A 230 18.97 5.90 10.03
C PRO A 230 18.91 4.93 8.84
N THR A 231 18.48 5.41 7.68
CA THR A 231 18.42 4.61 6.45
C THR A 231 19.83 4.34 5.91
N PHE A 232 20.70 5.34 5.87
CA PHE A 232 22.07 5.15 5.39
C PHE A 232 22.95 4.35 6.35
N ALA A 233 22.65 4.37 7.65
CA ALA A 233 23.28 3.51 8.65
C ALA A 233 22.69 2.09 8.67
N GLY A 234 21.59 1.84 7.95
CA GLY A 234 20.90 0.55 7.95
C GLY A 234 20.19 0.23 9.27
N GLU A 235 19.92 1.23 10.10
CA GLU A 235 19.37 1.06 11.45
C GLU A 235 17.86 0.80 11.44
N ARG A 236 17.11 1.55 10.62
CA ARG A 236 15.66 1.43 10.53
C ARG A 236 15.09 2.00 9.24
N ILE A 237 13.87 1.57 8.93
CA ILE A 237 13.00 2.20 7.95
C ILE A 237 12.47 3.51 8.53
N VAL A 238 12.35 4.53 7.68
CA VAL A 238 11.79 5.84 8.04
C VAL A 238 10.55 6.06 7.19
N ARG A 239 9.37 6.14 7.82
CA ARG A 239 8.10 6.49 7.18
C ARG A 239 7.52 7.70 7.89
N SER A 240 7.28 8.77 7.14
CA SER A 240 6.72 10.02 7.65
C SER A 240 5.55 10.44 6.76
N ASP A 241 4.39 10.65 7.39
CA ASP A 241 3.18 11.09 6.70
C ASP A 241 3.29 12.56 6.27
N ASP A 242 4.12 13.36 6.94
CA ASP A 242 4.39 14.76 6.57
C ASP A 242 5.74 15.22 7.12
N VAL A 243 6.76 15.28 6.26
CA VAL A 243 8.11 15.70 6.63
C VAL A 243 8.16 17.13 7.18
N LEU A 244 7.21 18.00 6.80
CA LEU A 244 7.15 19.37 7.30
C LEU A 244 6.79 19.43 8.80
N ARG A 245 6.21 18.36 9.34
CA ARG A 245 5.81 18.23 10.75
C ARG A 245 6.87 17.52 11.60
N GLU A 246 7.96 17.06 11.00
CA GLU A 246 9.05 16.41 11.72
C GLU A 246 9.77 17.42 12.64
N PRO A 247 10.08 17.06 13.90
CA PRO A 247 10.61 18.02 14.90
C PRO A 247 11.90 18.73 14.49
N LEU A 248 12.71 18.10 13.64
CA LEU A 248 14.00 18.61 13.16
C LEU A 248 13.94 19.17 11.73
N TYR A 249 12.79 19.08 11.07
CA TYR A 249 12.61 19.69 9.76
C TYR A 249 12.73 21.21 9.88
N GLY A 250 13.38 21.85 8.92
CA GLY A 250 13.51 23.30 8.92
C GLY A 250 14.66 23.85 9.79
N ARG A 251 15.25 23.04 10.67
CA ARG A 251 16.17 23.52 11.71
C ARG A 251 17.64 23.40 11.37
N LEU A 252 17.97 22.66 10.31
CA LEU A 252 19.34 22.38 9.93
C LEU A 252 19.83 23.35 8.84
N PRO A 253 20.96 24.06 9.07
CA PRO A 253 21.57 24.89 8.04
C PRO A 253 22.12 24.02 6.89
N PRO A 254 22.31 24.59 5.69
CA PRO A 254 22.08 25.98 5.29
C PRO A 254 20.68 26.24 4.69
N HIS A 255 19.88 25.21 4.41
CA HIS A 255 18.61 25.37 3.70
C HIS A 255 17.40 25.48 4.62
N HIS A 256 17.53 25.14 5.91
CA HIS A 256 16.42 25.25 6.87
C HIS A 256 15.14 24.60 6.34
N GLY A 257 15.26 23.37 5.84
CA GLY A 257 14.20 22.66 5.12
C GLY A 257 14.71 22.18 3.76
N MET A 258 13.80 22.08 2.79
CA MET A 258 14.18 21.74 1.42
C MET A 258 14.87 22.91 0.71
N PRO A 259 15.92 22.65 -0.09
CA PRO A 259 16.55 23.68 -0.90
C PRO A 259 15.54 24.37 -1.84
N ALA A 260 15.76 25.65 -2.13
CA ALA A 260 14.93 26.39 -3.08
C ALA A 260 14.98 25.73 -4.47
N GLY A 261 13.82 25.37 -5.02
CA GLY A 261 13.67 24.67 -6.29
C GLY A 261 13.58 23.14 -6.19
N HIS A 262 13.79 22.57 -5.00
CA HIS A 262 13.67 21.12 -4.79
C HIS A 262 12.22 20.66 -4.99
N LEU A 263 12.06 19.42 -5.47
CA LEU A 263 10.73 18.84 -5.67
C LEU A 263 9.92 18.83 -4.37
N PRO A 264 8.61 19.12 -4.44
CA PRO A 264 7.75 19.13 -3.27
C PRO A 264 7.59 17.71 -2.72
N VAL A 265 8.03 17.49 -1.49
CA VAL A 265 7.86 16.21 -0.79
C VAL A 265 7.24 16.49 0.57
N ARG A 266 6.07 15.90 0.82
CA ARG A 266 5.38 15.88 2.11
C ARG A 266 5.37 14.48 2.68
N SER A 267 4.87 13.47 1.96
CA SER A 267 5.04 12.08 2.39
C SER A 267 6.44 11.58 2.05
N TYR A 268 7.03 10.82 2.98
CA TYR A 268 8.37 10.27 2.82
C TYR A 268 8.45 8.83 3.31
N LEU A 269 9.10 7.99 2.53
CA LEU A 269 9.46 6.63 2.90
C LEU A 269 10.91 6.37 2.49
N ALA A 270 11.71 5.82 3.40
CA ALA A 270 13.08 5.45 3.14
C ALA A 270 13.39 4.07 3.71
N VAL A 271 13.99 3.22 2.88
CA VAL A 271 14.27 1.82 3.20
C VAL A 271 15.74 1.53 2.92
N PRO A 272 16.48 0.96 3.89
CA PRO A 272 17.88 0.64 3.70
C PRO A 272 18.05 -0.57 2.77
N VAL A 273 19.07 -0.51 1.92
CA VAL A 273 19.47 -1.62 1.05
C VAL A 273 20.66 -2.32 1.69
N VAL A 274 20.37 -3.39 2.42
CA VAL A 274 21.35 -4.09 3.27
C VAL A 274 21.53 -5.52 2.79
N SER A 275 22.79 -5.97 2.76
CA SER A 275 23.15 -7.34 2.46
C SER A 275 22.79 -8.29 3.61
N ARG A 276 22.78 -9.60 3.34
CA ARG A 276 22.65 -10.62 4.40
C ARG A 276 23.78 -10.57 5.44
N SER A 277 24.97 -10.08 5.06
CA SER A 277 26.11 -9.88 5.97
C SER A 277 26.04 -8.56 6.74
N ARG A 278 24.91 -7.84 6.70
CA ARG A 278 24.69 -6.52 7.31
C ARG A 278 25.53 -5.39 6.72
N GLU A 279 26.08 -5.58 5.52
CA GLU A 279 26.70 -4.48 4.78
C GLU A 279 25.61 -3.58 4.20
N VAL A 280 25.69 -2.28 4.44
CA VAL A 280 24.74 -1.30 3.90
C VAL A 280 25.24 -0.79 2.56
N PHE A 281 24.60 -1.23 1.48
CA PHE A 281 24.94 -0.77 0.14
C PHE A 281 24.40 0.64 -0.16
N GLY A 282 23.33 1.05 0.53
CA GLY A 282 22.66 2.32 0.25
C GLY A 282 21.25 2.39 0.81
N GLY A 283 20.42 3.23 0.20
CA GLY A 283 19.00 3.36 0.55
C GLY A 283 18.13 3.67 -0.66
N LEU A 284 16.90 3.15 -0.63
CA LEU A 284 15.81 3.55 -1.51
C LEU A 284 14.96 4.61 -0.82
N PHE A 285 14.64 5.67 -1.54
CA PHE A 285 13.93 6.84 -1.03
C PHE A 285 12.75 7.15 -1.92
N PHE A 286 11.63 7.44 -1.28
CA PHE A 286 10.36 7.70 -1.93
C PHE A 286 9.78 9.01 -1.40
N GLY A 287 9.28 9.84 -2.32
CA GLY A 287 8.68 11.11 -2.01
C GLY A 287 7.34 11.30 -2.72
N HIS A 288 6.42 11.98 -2.06
CA HIS A 288 5.15 12.39 -2.66
C HIS A 288 4.79 13.83 -2.22
N PRO A 289 4.25 14.69 -3.12
CA PRO A 289 3.88 16.07 -2.77
C PRO A 289 2.71 16.16 -1.78
N GLU A 290 1.83 15.16 -1.77
CA GLU A 290 0.72 15.03 -0.82
C GLU A 290 1.13 14.28 0.46
N PRO A 291 0.53 14.59 1.63
CA PRO A 291 0.81 13.92 2.91
C PRO A 291 0.09 12.56 3.01
N ALA A 292 0.57 11.71 3.93
CA ALA A 292 0.01 10.40 4.31
C ALA A 292 -0.19 9.38 3.16
N MET A 293 0.66 9.42 2.14
CA MET A 293 0.55 8.56 0.96
C MET A 293 1.14 7.16 1.12
N PHE A 294 2.11 6.98 2.01
CA PHE A 294 2.78 5.68 2.18
C PHE A 294 2.12 4.84 3.28
N THR A 295 1.47 3.75 2.87
CA THR A 295 0.86 2.76 3.76
C THR A 295 1.86 1.71 4.23
N GLN A 296 1.46 0.85 5.16
CA GLN A 296 2.26 -0.30 5.57
C GLN A 296 2.48 -1.30 4.41
N ARG A 297 1.54 -1.36 3.46
CA ARG A 297 1.70 -2.14 2.23
C ARG A 297 2.83 -1.58 1.36
N ALA A 298 2.85 -0.25 1.14
CA ALA A 298 3.92 0.41 0.40
C ALA A 298 5.29 0.16 1.06
N GLU A 299 5.36 0.22 2.38
CA GLU A 299 6.58 -0.11 3.14
C GLU A 299 7.06 -1.55 2.87
N ARG A 300 6.17 -2.55 2.96
CA ARG A 300 6.50 -3.95 2.69
C ARG A 300 7.01 -4.17 1.26
N LEU A 301 6.38 -3.52 0.29
CA LEU A 301 6.79 -3.60 -1.13
C LEU A 301 8.17 -2.96 -1.34
N ALA A 302 8.40 -1.78 -0.75
CA ALA A 302 9.71 -1.13 -0.80
C ALA A 302 10.83 -1.98 -0.16
N VAL A 303 10.55 -2.66 0.96
CA VAL A 303 11.47 -3.61 1.59
C VAL A 303 11.78 -4.79 0.68
N ALA A 304 10.77 -5.35 0.02
CA ALA A 304 10.97 -6.46 -0.90
C ALA A 304 11.87 -6.06 -2.08
N VAL A 305 11.65 -4.87 -2.67
CA VAL A 305 12.51 -4.35 -3.73
C VAL A 305 13.93 -4.05 -3.22
N ALA A 306 14.08 -3.46 -2.04
CA ALA A 306 15.38 -3.22 -1.42
C ALA A 306 16.19 -4.51 -1.22
N ALA A 307 15.53 -5.60 -0.80
CA ALA A 307 16.17 -6.90 -0.64
C ALA A 307 16.66 -7.46 -1.98
N GLN A 308 15.88 -7.32 -3.06
CA GLN A 308 16.30 -7.74 -4.40
C GLN A 308 17.47 -6.90 -4.93
N ALA A 309 17.42 -5.58 -4.74
CA ALA A 309 18.52 -4.68 -5.08
C ALA A 309 19.81 -5.08 -4.36
N ALA A 310 19.74 -5.43 -3.07
CA ALA A 310 20.90 -5.89 -2.31
C ALA A 310 21.51 -7.18 -2.87
N VAL A 311 20.68 -8.13 -3.31
CA VAL A 311 21.15 -9.36 -3.96
C VAL A 311 21.85 -9.04 -5.29
N ALA A 312 21.25 -8.19 -6.12
CA ALA A 312 21.82 -7.80 -7.40
C ALA A 312 23.20 -7.11 -7.25
N ILE A 313 23.31 -6.17 -6.30
CA ILE A 313 24.56 -5.49 -5.98
C ILE A 313 25.61 -6.48 -5.49
N GLY A 314 25.23 -7.37 -4.56
CA GLY A 314 26.13 -8.41 -4.04
C GLY A 314 26.60 -9.40 -5.11
N ASN A 315 25.76 -9.71 -6.09
CA ASN A 315 26.13 -10.57 -7.23
C ASN A 315 27.09 -9.85 -8.18
N SER A 316 26.79 -8.60 -8.53
CA SER A 316 27.65 -7.78 -9.40
C SER A 316 29.05 -7.59 -8.82
N ARG A 317 29.16 -7.25 -7.53
CA ARG A 317 30.46 -7.12 -6.83
C ARG A 317 31.26 -8.43 -6.81
N ARG A 318 30.61 -9.57 -6.56
CA ARG A 318 31.27 -10.89 -6.60
C ARG A 318 31.76 -11.25 -8.00
N LEU A 319 30.96 -10.99 -9.03
CA LEU A 319 31.35 -11.21 -10.42
C LEU A 319 32.53 -10.31 -10.83
N ALA A 320 32.56 -9.05 -10.38
CA ALA A 320 33.68 -8.14 -10.60
C ALA A 320 34.96 -8.62 -9.91
N ALA A 321 34.88 -9.10 -8.67
CA ALA A 321 36.02 -9.64 -7.93
C ALA A 321 36.64 -10.88 -8.61
N LEU A 322 35.79 -11.80 -9.11
CA LEU A 322 36.26 -12.99 -9.86
C LEU A 322 36.97 -12.63 -11.16
N ARG A 323 36.57 -11.53 -11.82
CA ARG A 323 37.22 -11.01 -13.03
C ARG A 323 38.52 -10.23 -12.73
N GLY A 324 38.68 -9.75 -11.49
CA GLY A 324 39.83 -8.96 -11.04
C GLY A 324 40.99 -9.76 -10.46
N THR A 325 40.85 -11.07 -10.24
CA THR A 325 41.98 -11.95 -9.89
C THR A 325 42.80 -12.27 -11.15
N PRO A 326 44.00 -11.70 -11.36
CA PRO A 326 44.88 -12.20 -12.39
C PRO A 326 45.28 -13.63 -12.01
N ALA A 327 45.29 -14.53 -13.01
CA ALA A 327 45.87 -15.85 -12.87
C ALA A 327 47.36 -15.71 -12.51
N GLY A 328 47.67 -15.70 -11.22
CA GLY A 328 49.03 -15.61 -10.70
C GLY A 328 49.76 -16.95 -10.87
N ASN A 329 50.86 -16.90 -11.62
CA ASN A 329 52.04 -17.76 -11.59
C ASN A 329 51.84 -19.28 -11.47
N ARG A 330 51.93 -19.96 -12.61
CA ARG A 330 52.72 -21.20 -12.70
C ARG A 330 54.07 -20.88 -13.34
N GLU A 331 54.97 -20.31 -12.55
CA GLU A 331 56.39 -20.63 -12.67
C GLU A 331 56.70 -21.62 -11.56
N GLY A 332 56.87 -22.88 -11.94
CA GLY A 332 57.37 -23.95 -11.11
C GLY A 332 58.40 -24.69 -11.95
N SER A 333 59.66 -24.44 -11.61
CA SER A 333 60.87 -24.97 -12.21
C SER A 333 60.83 -26.49 -12.47
N GLY A 334 61.40 -26.86 -13.62
CA GLY A 334 61.73 -28.23 -14.02
C GLY A 334 62.47 -28.20 -15.34
#